data_AF-A0A0F8XVU6-F1
#
_entry.id   AF-A0A0F8XVU6-F1
#
_cell.length_a   1.000
_cell.length_b   1.000
_cell.length_c   1.000
_cell.angle_alpha   90.00
_cell.angle_beta   90.00
_cell.angle_gamma   90.00
#
_symmetry.space_group_name_H-M   'P 1'
#
loop_
_entity.id
_entity.type
_entity.pdbx_description
1 polymer ?
#
loop_
_entity_poly.entity_id
_entity_poly.type
_entity_poly.pdbx_seq_one_letter_code
_entity_poly.pdbx_strand_id
1 'polypeptide(L)'
;DMQRLHPRAGRSRSGIGLGFMVHDVDGRRQISHGGGAPGWAALIAAYPEEKVGVVILTNMDGAFYTLPVIASTALGFLVGDFRQHDIPALKREPPPAEWRRVVGRYPLRGTDVSLTIEDGLLILEVGGTKSYLEYMEDGLFRAHNGFFDGCEVAFEYGADGKATRFYGGIDPFWFERQGDVVPTAELAVDEEADLVGRWRGTCVSPLGPMPLTLAIADVATATVTSLSVQAAAVEEFSAERGRVSGQFDMTVPGVGDFRIFLRLGAVGGKLRGEAYARGDIGEYPMTTELTRA
;
A
#
# COMPACT_ATOMS: atom_id res chain seq x y z
N ASP A 1 32.54 -1.53 -16.60
CA ASP A 1 31.62 -2.09 -15.58
C ASP A 1 30.65 -1.08 -14.93
N MET A 2 30.78 0.25 -15.12
CA MET A 2 29.89 1.24 -14.46
C MET A 2 28.47 1.40 -15.05
N GLN A 3 28.14 0.68 -16.13
CA GLN A 3 26.83 0.72 -16.78
C GLN A 3 25.94 -0.49 -16.42
N ARG A 4 26.45 -1.40 -15.59
CA ARG A 4 25.73 -2.60 -15.21
C ARG A 4 24.81 -2.31 -14.03
N LEU A 5 23.58 -2.79 -14.10
CA LEU A 5 22.61 -2.70 -13.01
C LEU A 5 22.97 -3.64 -11.87
N HIS A 6 22.93 -3.13 -10.64
CA HIS A 6 23.30 -3.82 -9.41
C HIS A 6 22.46 -3.35 -8.20
N PRO A 7 21.61 -4.21 -7.59
CA PRO A 7 21.11 -5.48 -8.11
C PRO A 7 20.09 -5.29 -9.24
N ARG A 8 19.83 -6.35 -10.02
CA ARG A 8 18.71 -6.40 -10.98
C ARG A 8 17.41 -6.73 -10.24
N ALA A 9 16.31 -6.20 -10.77
CA ALA A 9 14.95 -6.45 -10.30
C ALA A 9 14.40 -7.79 -10.84
N GLY A 10 14.91 -8.90 -10.31
CA GLY A 10 14.56 -10.23 -10.80
C GLY A 10 14.87 -10.39 -12.30
N ARG A 11 13.84 -10.69 -13.11
CA ARG A 11 13.93 -10.81 -14.57
C ARG A 11 13.72 -9.50 -15.33
N SER A 12 13.30 -8.42 -14.66
CA SER A 12 13.11 -7.13 -15.31
C SER A 12 14.44 -6.54 -15.79
N ARG A 13 14.34 -5.64 -16.77
CA ARG A 13 15.42 -4.75 -17.21
C ARG A 13 15.67 -3.59 -16.22
N SER A 14 14.94 -3.57 -15.11
CA SER A 14 15.08 -2.61 -14.02
C SER A 14 16.13 -3.04 -12.98
N GLY A 15 16.64 -2.09 -12.20
CA GLY A 15 17.63 -2.33 -11.15
C GLY A 15 18.25 -1.04 -10.64
N ILE A 16 19.31 -1.14 -9.84
CA ILE A 16 19.98 0.04 -9.28
C ILE A 16 21.26 0.35 -10.07
N GLY A 17 21.50 1.63 -10.35
CA GLY A 17 22.75 2.17 -10.88
C GLY A 17 23.61 2.81 -9.78
N LEU A 18 24.34 3.88 -10.11
CA LEU A 18 25.11 4.64 -9.11
C LEU A 18 24.19 5.62 -8.37
N GLY A 19 23.47 5.12 -7.37
CA GLY A 19 22.52 5.87 -6.57
C GLY A 19 21.15 6.04 -7.22
N PHE A 20 21.04 5.97 -8.55
CA PHE A 20 19.76 6.05 -9.25
C PHE A 20 19.09 4.70 -9.41
N MET A 21 17.77 4.72 -9.30
CA MET A 21 16.91 3.63 -9.71
C MET A 21 16.86 3.67 -11.24
N VAL A 22 16.88 2.51 -11.90
CA VAL A 22 16.79 2.41 -13.36
C VAL A 22 15.62 1.49 -13.69
N HIS A 23 14.75 1.95 -14.59
CA HIS A 23 13.51 1.27 -14.96
C HIS A 23 13.39 1.14 -16.46
N ASP A 24 12.76 0.06 -16.91
CA ASP A 24 12.19 0.00 -18.26
C ASP A 24 10.71 0.36 -18.17
N VAL A 25 10.35 1.50 -18.74
CA VAL A 25 8.98 2.02 -18.78
C VAL A 25 8.59 2.17 -20.24
N ASP A 26 7.67 1.32 -20.71
CA ASP A 26 7.26 1.23 -22.12
C ASP A 26 8.44 1.13 -23.11
N GLY A 27 9.48 0.39 -22.72
CA GLY A 27 10.68 0.21 -23.55
C GLY A 27 11.68 1.36 -23.51
N ARG A 28 11.43 2.39 -22.68
CA ARG A 28 12.35 3.51 -22.44
C ARG A 28 13.09 3.32 -21.14
N ARG A 29 14.37 3.71 -21.12
CA ARG A 29 15.15 3.71 -19.88
C ARG A 29 14.82 4.94 -19.06
N GLN A 30 14.10 4.76 -17.96
CA GLN A 30 13.92 5.80 -16.96
C GLN A 30 14.99 5.69 -15.87
N ILE A 31 15.41 6.81 -15.31
CA ILE A 31 16.12 6.86 -14.04
C ILE A 31 15.32 7.64 -13.00
N SER A 32 15.41 7.27 -11.74
CA SER A 32 14.76 8.02 -10.65
C SER A 32 15.53 7.93 -9.33
N HIS A 33 15.21 8.82 -8.40
CA HIS A 33 15.65 8.72 -7.01
C HIS A 33 14.63 9.44 -6.12
N GLY A 34 14.06 8.74 -5.15
CA GLY A 34 13.20 9.32 -4.13
C GLY A 34 13.98 9.80 -2.91
N GLY A 35 13.38 10.66 -2.12
CA GLY A 35 13.94 11.08 -0.84
C GLY A 35 12.83 11.57 0.07
N GLY A 36 13.03 11.46 1.37
CA GLY A 36 12.13 12.14 2.28
C GLY A 36 12.56 12.06 3.72
N ALA A 37 11.89 12.89 4.50
CA ALA A 37 12.07 13.11 5.92
C ALA A 37 10.68 13.39 6.52
N PRO A 38 10.48 13.32 7.85
CA PRO A 38 9.21 13.70 8.46
C PRO A 38 8.78 15.10 7.98
N GLY A 39 7.58 15.17 7.39
CA GLY A 39 6.99 16.35 6.77
C GLY A 39 7.41 16.64 5.33
N TRP A 40 8.25 15.81 4.68
CA TRP A 40 8.82 16.09 3.35
C TRP A 40 9.00 14.86 2.47
N ALA A 41 8.64 14.97 1.19
CA ALA A 41 8.95 13.97 0.18
C ALA A 41 9.43 14.62 -1.12
N ALA A 42 10.41 14.00 -1.75
CA ALA A 42 11.06 14.44 -2.97
C ALA A 42 11.20 13.27 -3.95
N LEU A 43 11.11 13.57 -5.24
CA LEU A 43 11.37 12.63 -6.31
C LEU A 43 12.03 13.36 -7.48
N ILE A 44 13.11 12.79 -7.99
CA ILE A 44 13.62 13.09 -9.34
C ILE A 44 13.38 11.89 -10.23
N ALA A 45 12.92 12.12 -11.45
CA ALA A 45 12.79 11.10 -12.49
C ALA A 45 13.13 11.69 -13.86
N ALA A 46 13.76 10.90 -14.73
CA ALA A 46 14.16 11.37 -16.05
C ALA A 46 14.21 10.24 -17.07
N TYR A 47 13.99 10.60 -18.33
CA TYR A 47 14.30 9.82 -19.51
C TYR A 47 15.55 10.42 -20.17
N PRO A 48 16.77 9.90 -19.87
CA PRO A 48 18.00 10.55 -20.31
C PRO A 48 18.15 10.63 -21.84
N GLU A 49 17.73 9.58 -22.54
CA GLU A 49 17.77 9.47 -24.00
C GLU A 49 16.88 10.54 -24.68
N GLU A 50 15.72 10.82 -24.10
CA GLU A 50 14.75 11.82 -24.55
C GLU A 50 15.08 13.23 -24.06
N LYS A 51 16.06 13.37 -23.15
CA LYS A 51 16.48 14.65 -22.55
C LYS A 51 15.36 15.38 -21.81
N VAL A 52 14.47 14.61 -21.17
CA VAL A 52 13.39 15.15 -20.33
C VAL A 52 13.50 14.62 -18.90
N GLY A 53 13.10 15.44 -17.95
CA GLY A 53 13.13 15.09 -16.54
C GLY A 53 12.15 15.93 -15.73
N VAL A 54 11.76 15.39 -14.58
CA VAL A 54 10.84 15.99 -13.63
C VAL A 54 11.47 15.91 -12.25
N VAL A 55 11.31 17.00 -11.49
CA VAL A 55 11.65 17.08 -10.07
C VAL A 55 10.41 17.51 -9.32
N ILE A 56 10.05 16.78 -8.27
CA ILE A 56 8.90 17.05 -7.43
C ILE A 56 9.39 17.16 -5.99
N LEU A 57 9.02 18.24 -5.32
CA LEU A 57 9.31 18.51 -3.92
C LEU A 57 8.00 18.82 -3.19
N THR A 58 7.77 18.17 -2.06
CA THR A 58 6.55 18.33 -1.28
C THR A 58 6.87 18.43 0.20
N ASN A 59 6.06 19.19 0.93
CA ASN A 59 6.09 19.35 2.38
C ASN A 59 4.90 18.62 3.04
N MET A 60 4.58 17.43 2.53
CA MET A 60 3.47 16.60 3.00
C MET A 60 3.97 15.18 3.27
N ASP A 61 3.73 14.68 4.47
CA ASP A 61 3.99 13.28 4.81
C ASP A 61 3.13 12.32 4.00
N GLY A 62 3.64 11.10 3.80
CA GLY A 62 2.92 10.05 3.07
C GLY A 62 2.80 10.26 1.55
N ALA A 63 3.32 11.37 1.00
CA ALA A 63 3.24 11.66 -0.43
C ALA A 63 4.09 10.72 -1.32
N PHE A 64 4.92 9.85 -0.72
CA PHE A 64 5.79 8.90 -1.44
C PHE A 64 5.06 8.03 -2.48
N TYR A 65 3.77 7.76 -2.30
CA TYR A 65 2.97 6.97 -3.25
C TYR A 65 2.40 7.82 -4.39
N THR A 66 2.22 9.12 -4.15
CA THR A 66 1.65 10.03 -5.15
C THR A 66 2.72 10.60 -6.07
N LEU A 67 3.95 10.82 -5.58
CA LEU A 67 5.03 11.41 -6.40
C LEU A 67 5.34 10.57 -7.65
N PRO A 68 5.46 9.23 -7.57
CA PRO A 68 5.66 8.38 -8.74
C PRO A 68 4.58 8.54 -9.81
N VAL A 69 3.31 8.57 -9.41
CA VAL A 69 2.17 8.75 -10.35
C VAL A 69 2.26 10.11 -11.05
N ILE A 70 2.55 11.18 -10.31
CA ILE A 70 2.72 12.52 -10.88
C ILE A 70 3.92 12.53 -11.85
N ALA A 71 5.04 11.92 -11.46
CA ALA A 71 6.24 11.85 -12.29
C ALA A 71 5.99 11.05 -13.59
N SER A 72 5.40 9.85 -13.51
CA SER A 72 5.02 9.05 -14.69
C SER A 72 4.14 9.86 -15.63
N THR A 73 3.10 10.48 -15.08
CA THR A 73 2.12 11.26 -15.86
C THR A 73 2.80 12.43 -16.56
N ALA A 74 3.57 13.23 -15.82
CA ALA A 74 4.28 14.39 -16.37
C ALA A 74 5.31 13.99 -17.43
N LEU A 75 6.10 12.94 -17.17
CA LEU A 75 7.06 12.43 -18.14
C LEU A 75 6.36 11.89 -19.40
N GLY A 76 5.25 11.16 -19.25
CA GLY A 76 4.43 10.66 -20.35
C GLY A 76 3.92 11.78 -21.26
N PHE A 77 3.44 12.89 -20.68
CA PHE A 77 3.09 14.09 -21.44
C PHE A 77 4.29 14.70 -22.19
N LEU A 78 5.46 14.80 -21.53
CA LEU A 78 6.66 15.39 -22.12
C LEU A 78 7.21 14.58 -23.31
N VAL A 79 7.07 13.24 -23.28
CA VAL A 79 7.50 12.38 -24.39
C VAL A 79 6.41 12.12 -25.44
N GLY A 80 5.23 12.75 -25.28
CA GLY A 80 4.10 12.63 -26.20
C GLY A 80 3.44 11.26 -26.20
N ASP A 81 3.55 10.53 -25.09
CA ASP A 81 3.19 9.11 -24.98
C ASP A 81 2.11 8.83 -23.92
N PHE A 82 1.35 9.86 -23.54
CA PHE A 82 0.21 9.68 -22.67
C PHE A 82 -0.88 8.87 -23.40
N ARG A 83 -1.03 7.60 -23.05
CA ARG A 83 -1.97 6.67 -23.69
C ARG A 83 -3.08 6.29 -22.72
N GLN A 84 -4.30 6.18 -23.25
CA GLN A 84 -5.33 5.40 -22.59
C GLN A 84 -5.11 3.93 -22.92
N HIS A 85 -5.04 3.09 -21.90
CA HIS A 85 -4.91 1.64 -22.06
C HIS A 85 -6.29 0.99 -22.20
N ASP A 86 -6.44 0.09 -23.19
CA ASP A 86 -7.63 -0.73 -23.37
C ASP A 86 -7.63 -1.88 -22.35
N ILE A 87 -8.00 -1.55 -21.11
CA ILE A 87 -8.06 -2.53 -20.01
C ILE A 87 -8.97 -3.71 -20.31
N PRO A 88 -10.16 -3.54 -20.94
CA PRO A 88 -10.96 -4.68 -21.39
C PRO A 88 -10.21 -5.68 -22.29
N ALA A 89 -9.30 -5.23 -23.14
CA ALA A 89 -8.49 -6.13 -23.98
C ALA A 89 -7.50 -7.00 -23.20
N LEU A 90 -7.18 -6.64 -21.95
CA LEU A 90 -6.31 -7.44 -21.07
C LEU A 90 -7.04 -8.61 -20.41
N LYS A 91 -8.39 -8.63 -20.45
CA LYS A 91 -9.20 -9.69 -19.83
C LYS A 91 -8.88 -11.05 -20.44
N ARG A 92 -8.75 -12.06 -19.58
CA ARG A 92 -8.54 -13.46 -19.94
C ARG A 92 -9.64 -14.33 -19.33
N GLU A 93 -10.35 -15.05 -20.19
CA GLU A 93 -11.41 -15.97 -19.79
C GLU A 93 -11.17 -17.37 -20.40
N PRO A 94 -10.91 -18.40 -19.57
CA PRO A 94 -10.69 -18.32 -18.13
C PRO A 94 -9.36 -17.61 -17.79
N PRO A 95 -9.21 -17.05 -16.58
CA PRO A 95 -7.92 -16.52 -16.13
C PRO A 95 -6.85 -17.63 -16.14
N PRO A 96 -5.63 -17.33 -16.62
CA PRO A 96 -4.53 -18.29 -16.61
C PRO A 96 -4.26 -18.84 -15.20
N ALA A 97 -4.09 -20.16 -15.09
CA ALA A 97 -4.02 -20.82 -13.79
C ALA A 97 -2.76 -20.41 -12.99
N GLU A 98 -1.68 -20.08 -13.70
CA GLU A 98 -0.42 -19.58 -13.17
C GLU A 98 -0.54 -18.24 -12.44
N TRP A 99 -1.55 -17.41 -12.76
CA TRP A 99 -1.78 -16.14 -12.05
C TRP A 99 -2.06 -16.36 -10.56
N ARG A 100 -2.61 -17.52 -10.19
CA ARG A 100 -2.82 -17.89 -8.78
C ARG A 100 -1.51 -17.94 -7.97
N ARG A 101 -0.36 -18.09 -8.64
CA ARG A 101 0.95 -18.11 -8.00
C ARG A 101 1.39 -16.72 -7.51
N VAL A 102 0.88 -15.66 -8.15
CA VAL A 102 1.27 -14.26 -7.85
C VAL A 102 0.21 -13.49 -7.06
N VAL A 103 -1.03 -14.00 -6.99
CA VAL A 103 -2.08 -13.45 -6.11
C VAL A 103 -1.60 -13.48 -4.66
N GLY A 104 -1.77 -12.39 -3.91
CA GLY A 104 -1.32 -12.29 -2.52
C GLY A 104 -1.28 -10.86 -1.99
N ARG A 105 -0.92 -10.71 -0.71
CA ARG A 105 -0.64 -9.44 -0.05
C ARG A 105 0.86 -9.17 0.01
N TYR A 106 1.24 -7.94 -0.33
CA TYR A 106 2.62 -7.50 -0.50
C TYR A 106 2.88 -6.12 0.15
N PRO A 107 2.44 -5.90 1.40
CA PRO A 107 2.38 -4.57 1.99
C PRO A 107 3.75 -3.89 2.02
N LEU A 108 3.74 -2.57 1.87
CA LEU A 108 4.95 -1.75 1.83
C LEU A 108 4.77 -0.58 2.80
N ARG A 109 5.62 -0.49 3.83
CA ARG A 109 5.67 0.65 4.78
C ARG A 109 4.28 1.09 5.30
N GLY A 110 3.45 0.11 5.67
CA GLY A 110 2.09 0.36 6.20
C GLY A 110 1.02 0.62 5.12
N THR A 111 1.38 0.65 3.83
CA THR A 111 0.41 0.68 2.73
C THR A 111 0.06 -0.72 2.30
N ASP A 112 -1.24 -0.99 2.21
CA ASP A 112 -1.76 -2.21 1.62
C ASP A 112 -1.45 -2.27 0.13
N VAL A 113 -0.81 -3.36 -0.25
CA VAL A 113 -0.53 -3.71 -1.64
C VAL A 113 -1.01 -5.13 -1.84
N SER A 114 -1.82 -5.35 -2.88
CA SER A 114 -2.37 -6.67 -3.16
C SER A 114 -2.41 -6.96 -4.65
N LEU A 115 -2.29 -8.25 -4.97
CA LEU A 115 -2.49 -8.80 -6.29
C LEU A 115 -3.72 -9.70 -6.27
N THR A 116 -4.73 -9.36 -7.06
CA THR A 116 -6.02 -10.09 -7.17
C THR A 116 -6.32 -10.48 -8.60
N ILE A 117 -7.22 -11.46 -8.76
CA ILE A 117 -7.83 -11.78 -10.05
C ILE A 117 -9.32 -11.40 -9.94
N GLU A 118 -9.75 -10.44 -10.75
CA GLU A 118 -11.13 -9.93 -10.79
C GLU A 118 -11.56 -9.82 -12.25
N ASP A 119 -12.72 -10.40 -12.60
CA ASP A 119 -13.30 -10.32 -13.96
C ASP A 119 -12.33 -10.61 -15.12
N GLY A 120 -11.47 -11.62 -14.95
CA GLY A 120 -10.49 -12.00 -15.98
C GLY A 120 -9.22 -11.15 -16.00
N LEU A 121 -9.05 -10.21 -15.08
CA LEU A 121 -7.89 -9.31 -14.99
C LEU A 121 -7.00 -9.70 -13.81
N LEU A 122 -5.68 -9.58 -14.00
CA LEU A 122 -4.72 -9.59 -12.90
C LEU A 122 -4.47 -8.15 -12.47
N ILE A 123 -4.87 -7.81 -11.24
CA ILE A 123 -4.88 -6.44 -10.73
C ILE A 123 -3.85 -6.32 -9.62
N LEU A 124 -2.96 -5.32 -9.73
CA LEU A 124 -2.06 -4.89 -8.67
C LEU A 124 -2.58 -3.57 -8.11
N GLU A 125 -3.01 -3.60 -6.85
CA GLU A 125 -3.60 -2.44 -6.17
C GLU A 125 -2.69 -1.93 -5.06
N VAL A 126 -2.43 -0.62 -5.04
CA VAL A 126 -1.67 0.09 -4.00
C VAL A 126 -2.53 1.22 -3.46
N GLY A 127 -2.90 1.17 -2.18
CA GLY A 127 -3.67 2.23 -1.53
C GLY A 127 -4.93 2.65 -2.29
N GLY A 128 -5.66 1.70 -2.89
CA GLY A 128 -6.86 1.94 -3.69
C GLY A 128 -6.62 2.22 -5.18
N THR A 129 -5.37 2.44 -5.60
CA THR A 129 -5.03 2.70 -7.00
C THR A 129 -4.68 1.40 -7.72
N LYS A 130 -5.46 1.07 -8.76
CA LYS A 130 -5.30 -0.16 -9.55
C LYS A 130 -4.37 0.02 -10.73
N SER A 131 -3.45 -0.93 -10.90
CA SER A 131 -2.66 -1.17 -12.11
C SER A 131 -3.04 -2.56 -12.65
N TYR A 132 -3.11 -2.72 -13.97
CA TYR A 132 -3.55 -3.95 -14.62
C TYR A 132 -2.36 -4.62 -15.29
N LEU A 133 -2.14 -5.91 -14.99
CA LEU A 133 -0.95 -6.62 -15.44
C LEU A 133 -1.22 -7.38 -16.75
N GLU A 134 -0.56 -6.94 -17.81
CA GLU A 134 -0.44 -7.67 -19.07
C GLU A 134 0.71 -8.67 -18.98
N TYR A 135 0.45 -9.94 -19.23
CA TYR A 135 1.51 -10.95 -19.35
C TYR A 135 2.37 -10.68 -20.58
N MET A 136 3.69 -10.57 -20.36
CA MET A 136 4.71 -10.58 -21.39
C MET A 136 5.38 -11.95 -21.47
N GLU A 137 6.54 -12.07 -22.09
CA GLU A 137 7.31 -13.30 -22.09
C GLU A 137 7.92 -13.65 -20.71
N ASP A 138 8.20 -14.94 -20.49
CA ASP A 138 9.04 -15.44 -19.40
C ASP A 138 8.60 -15.08 -17.95
N GLY A 139 7.32 -14.81 -17.74
CA GLY A 139 6.78 -14.47 -16.41
C GLY A 139 7.00 -13.01 -16.00
N LEU A 140 7.38 -12.18 -16.96
CA LEU A 140 7.39 -10.72 -16.85
C LEU A 140 6.00 -10.18 -17.19
N PHE A 141 5.61 -9.09 -16.54
CA PHE A 141 4.36 -8.40 -16.81
C PHE A 141 4.64 -6.94 -17.14
N ARG A 142 3.79 -6.33 -17.96
CA ARG A 142 3.70 -4.87 -18.07
C ARG A 142 2.49 -4.40 -17.30
N ALA A 143 2.69 -3.40 -16.46
CA ALA A 143 1.59 -2.76 -15.76
C ALA A 143 1.01 -1.61 -16.59
N HIS A 144 -0.31 -1.50 -16.57
CA HIS A 144 -1.08 -0.44 -17.23
C HIS A 144 -1.92 0.32 -16.21
N ASN A 145 -1.95 1.64 -16.34
CA ASN A 145 -2.52 2.60 -15.40
C ASN A 145 -1.90 2.52 -13.99
N GLY A 146 -2.34 3.45 -13.14
CA GLY A 146 -2.04 3.43 -11.70
C GLY A 146 -0.58 3.71 -11.37
N PHE A 147 -0.13 3.14 -10.25
CA PHE A 147 1.20 3.40 -9.69
C PHE A 147 2.34 2.81 -10.54
N PHE A 148 2.06 1.74 -11.29
CA PHE A 148 3.06 1.00 -12.05
C PHE A 148 2.96 1.24 -13.55
N ASP A 149 2.24 2.25 -14.00
CA ASP A 149 1.97 2.46 -15.43
C ASP A 149 3.24 2.43 -16.29
N GLY A 150 3.21 1.64 -17.36
CA GLY A 150 4.32 1.37 -18.27
C GLY A 150 5.45 0.50 -17.71
N CYS A 151 5.53 0.30 -16.39
CA CYS A 151 6.61 -0.41 -15.73
C CYS A 151 6.53 -1.91 -15.96
N GLU A 152 7.71 -2.54 -16.04
CA GLU A 152 7.82 -3.98 -15.91
C GLU A 152 7.60 -4.43 -14.45
N VAL A 153 6.83 -5.52 -14.28
CA VAL A 153 6.61 -6.21 -13.01
C VAL A 153 7.15 -7.64 -13.11
N ALA A 154 8.12 -7.97 -12.26
CA ALA A 154 8.78 -9.28 -12.24
C ALA A 154 8.61 -9.96 -10.89
N PHE A 155 8.48 -11.30 -10.88
CA PHE A 155 8.24 -12.07 -9.66
C PHE A 155 9.40 -13.03 -9.36
N GLU A 156 9.68 -13.20 -8.06
CA GLU A 156 10.48 -14.29 -7.51
C GLU A 156 9.56 -15.30 -6.84
N TYR A 157 9.92 -16.58 -6.94
CA TYR A 157 9.09 -17.70 -6.48
C TYR A 157 9.81 -18.54 -5.44
N GLY A 158 9.07 -19.01 -4.45
CA GLY A 158 9.50 -19.97 -3.45
C GLY A 158 9.48 -21.41 -3.98
N ALA A 159 9.93 -22.35 -3.14
CA ALA A 159 9.95 -23.78 -3.47
C ALA A 159 8.54 -24.38 -3.67
N ASP A 160 7.51 -23.76 -3.07
CA ASP A 160 6.09 -24.11 -3.25
C ASP A 160 5.51 -23.58 -4.57
N GLY A 161 6.32 -22.86 -5.36
CA GLY A 161 5.91 -22.24 -6.61
C GLY A 161 5.11 -20.96 -6.45
N LYS A 162 4.77 -20.51 -5.23
CA LYS A 162 4.13 -19.19 -5.02
C LYS A 162 5.17 -18.08 -5.11
N ALA A 163 4.74 -16.91 -5.55
CA ALA A 163 5.59 -15.74 -5.53
C ALA A 163 5.93 -15.39 -4.08
N THR A 164 7.18 -15.10 -3.78
CA THR A 164 7.64 -14.62 -2.46
C THR A 164 7.88 -13.12 -2.48
N ARG A 165 8.12 -12.57 -3.66
CA ARG A 165 8.44 -11.15 -3.88
C ARG A 165 8.09 -10.75 -5.30
N PHE A 166 7.75 -9.49 -5.51
CA PHE A 166 7.74 -8.89 -6.84
C PHE A 166 8.56 -7.61 -6.89
N TYR A 167 8.97 -7.21 -8.08
CA TYR A 167 9.72 -5.99 -8.38
C TYR A 167 8.97 -5.14 -9.40
N GLY A 168 8.99 -3.82 -9.26
CA GLY A 168 8.41 -2.87 -10.22
C GLY A 168 8.21 -1.46 -9.63
N GLY A 169 7.81 -0.51 -10.47
CA GLY A 169 7.46 0.86 -10.06
C GLY A 169 8.66 1.81 -10.03
N ILE A 170 8.40 3.13 -10.09
CA ILE A 170 9.45 4.17 -10.18
C ILE A 170 10.26 4.31 -8.87
N ASP A 171 9.69 3.86 -7.74
CA ASP A 171 10.30 3.75 -6.42
C ASP A 171 9.28 2.99 -5.53
N PRO A 172 9.56 1.90 -4.77
CA PRO A 172 10.79 1.14 -4.56
C PRO A 172 10.81 -0.25 -5.23
N PHE A 173 12.00 -0.85 -5.25
CA PHE A 173 12.35 -2.00 -6.05
C PHE A 173 11.67 -3.33 -5.75
N TRP A 174 11.16 -3.58 -4.54
CA TRP A 174 10.56 -4.87 -4.26
C TRP A 174 9.51 -4.84 -3.16
N PHE A 175 8.60 -5.81 -3.24
CA PHE A 175 7.49 -6.00 -2.33
C PHE A 175 7.48 -7.46 -1.89
N GLU A 176 7.50 -7.69 -0.58
CA GLU A 176 7.55 -9.04 -0.02
C GLU A 176 6.16 -9.56 0.29
N ARG A 177 5.92 -10.82 -0.07
CA ARG A 177 4.64 -11.46 0.21
C ARG A 177 4.50 -11.72 1.70
N GLN A 178 3.38 -11.30 2.27
CA GLN A 178 3.03 -11.57 3.68
C GLN A 178 1.87 -12.55 3.83
N GLY A 179 1.11 -12.83 2.77
CA GLY A 179 0.00 -13.78 2.85
C GLY A 179 -0.85 -13.84 1.59
N ASP A 180 -1.90 -14.64 1.66
CA ASP A 180 -2.94 -14.69 0.63
C ASP A 180 -3.87 -13.45 0.78
N VAL A 181 -4.55 -13.06 -0.30
CA VAL A 181 -5.58 -11.99 -0.24
C VAL A 181 -6.80 -12.54 0.48
N VAL A 182 -7.35 -11.76 1.41
CA VAL A 182 -8.63 -12.05 2.05
C VAL A 182 -9.73 -11.56 1.08
N PRO A 183 -10.67 -12.41 0.64
CA PRO A 183 -11.74 -12.02 -0.29
C PRO A 183 -12.47 -10.74 0.15
N THR A 184 -12.85 -9.87 -0.79
CA THR A 184 -13.60 -8.63 -0.49
C THR A 184 -14.93 -8.91 0.21
N ALA A 185 -15.57 -10.05 -0.07
CA ALA A 185 -16.76 -10.50 0.66
C ALA A 185 -16.45 -10.88 2.12
N GLU A 186 -15.27 -11.41 2.41
CA GLU A 186 -14.76 -11.62 3.78
C GLU A 186 -14.29 -10.32 4.43
N LEU A 187 -14.12 -9.23 3.65
CA LEU A 187 -13.86 -7.86 4.09
C LEU A 187 -15.14 -7.02 4.28
N ALA A 188 -16.31 -7.55 3.90
CA ALA A 188 -17.57 -6.85 4.07
C ALA A 188 -17.86 -6.65 5.56
N VAL A 189 -18.31 -5.44 5.91
CA VAL A 189 -18.73 -5.14 7.28
C VAL A 189 -19.99 -5.95 7.57
N ASP A 190 -19.91 -6.80 8.58
CA ASP A 190 -21.06 -7.48 9.17
C ASP A 190 -21.88 -6.45 9.96
N GLU A 191 -22.95 -5.94 9.33
CA GLU A 191 -23.77 -4.90 9.94
C GLU A 191 -24.57 -5.40 11.15
N GLU A 192 -24.72 -6.71 11.32
CA GLU A 192 -25.46 -7.34 12.42
C GLU A 192 -24.52 -7.81 13.55
N ALA A 193 -23.22 -7.56 13.43
CA ALA A 193 -22.22 -8.00 14.41
C ALA A 193 -22.51 -7.45 15.82
N ASP A 194 -22.43 -8.34 16.81
CA ASP A 194 -22.44 -7.96 18.23
C ASP A 194 -21.08 -7.35 18.62
N LEU A 195 -21.06 -6.02 18.73
CA LEU A 195 -19.86 -5.23 19.01
C LEU A 195 -19.56 -5.09 20.51
N VAL A 196 -20.52 -5.36 21.39
CA VAL A 196 -20.34 -5.16 22.83
C VAL A 196 -19.32 -6.15 23.39
N GLY A 197 -18.43 -5.67 24.26
CA GLY A 197 -17.42 -6.49 24.91
C GLY A 197 -16.01 -6.00 24.67
N ARG A 198 -15.05 -6.88 24.97
CA ARG A 198 -13.63 -6.54 24.95
C ARG A 198 -12.97 -7.03 23.67
N TRP A 199 -12.29 -6.12 22.99
CA TRP A 199 -11.54 -6.36 21.77
C TRP A 199 -10.08 -6.02 22.02
N ARG A 200 -9.16 -6.88 21.56
CA ARG A 200 -7.73 -6.74 21.77
C ARG A 200 -6.96 -7.10 20.51
N GLY A 201 -5.95 -6.32 20.20
CA GLY A 201 -5.04 -6.62 19.10
C GLY A 201 -4.00 -5.54 18.92
N THR A 202 -3.67 -5.25 17.67
CA THR A 202 -2.56 -4.37 17.31
C THR A 202 -2.99 -3.32 16.30
N CYS A 203 -2.43 -2.13 16.50
CA CYS A 203 -2.46 -0.99 15.60
C CYS A 203 -1.03 -0.80 15.06
N VAL A 204 -0.82 -0.85 13.75
CA VAL A 204 0.51 -0.78 13.13
C VAL A 204 0.88 0.68 12.92
N SER A 205 1.72 1.23 13.80
CA SER A 205 2.20 2.61 13.70
C SER A 205 3.52 2.71 12.92
N PRO A 206 3.93 3.92 12.49
CA PRO A 206 5.26 4.13 11.90
C PRO A 206 6.43 3.73 12.80
N LEU A 207 6.21 3.68 14.12
CA LEU A 207 7.20 3.29 15.13
C LEU A 207 7.16 1.78 15.43
N GLY A 208 6.25 1.05 14.80
CA GLY A 208 6.03 -0.38 15.00
C GLY A 208 4.64 -0.72 15.56
N PRO A 209 4.37 -2.02 15.77
CA PRO A 209 3.09 -2.50 16.28
C PRO A 209 2.82 -2.02 17.70
N MET A 210 1.66 -1.41 17.90
CA MET A 210 1.19 -0.90 19.18
C MET A 210 -0.01 -1.74 19.68
N PRO A 211 0.01 -2.23 20.93
CA PRO A 211 -1.13 -2.95 21.47
C PRO A 211 -2.31 -2.01 21.72
N LEU A 212 -3.49 -2.39 21.26
CA LEU A 212 -4.74 -1.65 21.48
C LEU A 212 -5.78 -2.59 22.11
N THR A 213 -6.43 -2.12 23.17
CA THR A 213 -7.59 -2.78 23.76
C THR A 213 -8.75 -1.80 23.76
N LEU A 214 -9.88 -2.22 23.19
CA LEU A 214 -11.13 -1.48 23.18
C LEU A 214 -12.18 -2.27 23.96
N ALA A 215 -12.73 -1.67 25.01
CA ALA A 215 -13.83 -2.24 25.78
C ALA A 215 -15.10 -1.44 25.49
N ILE A 216 -15.96 -2.01 24.65
CA ILE A 216 -17.23 -1.43 24.21
C ILE A 216 -18.30 -1.84 25.22
N ALA A 217 -18.89 -0.87 25.91
CA ALA A 217 -19.96 -1.12 26.88
C ALA A 217 -21.33 -1.14 26.19
N ASP A 218 -21.56 -0.21 25.27
CA ASP A 218 -22.77 -0.06 24.47
C ASP A 218 -22.46 0.71 23.18
N VAL A 219 -23.51 1.09 22.43
CA VAL A 219 -23.40 1.78 21.13
C VAL A 219 -22.75 3.16 21.20
N ALA A 220 -22.70 3.80 22.38
CA ALA A 220 -22.21 5.18 22.56
C ALA A 220 -21.06 5.29 23.58
N THR A 221 -20.72 4.20 24.27
CA THR A 221 -19.74 4.22 25.35
C THR A 221 -18.69 3.13 25.18
N ALA A 222 -17.42 3.53 25.16
CA ALA A 222 -16.29 2.62 25.21
C ALA A 222 -15.11 3.20 25.98
N THR A 223 -14.21 2.32 26.41
CA THR A 223 -12.90 2.70 26.95
C THR A 223 -11.77 2.08 26.16
N VAL A 224 -10.63 2.76 26.12
CA VAL A 224 -9.45 2.35 25.39
C VAL A 224 -8.24 2.23 26.31
N THR A 225 -7.42 1.21 26.07
CA THR A 225 -6.09 1.05 26.67
C THR A 225 -5.08 0.85 25.56
N SER A 226 -4.06 1.72 25.52
CA SER A 226 -2.97 1.69 24.54
C SER A 226 -1.80 2.52 25.04
N LEU A 227 -0.58 1.98 25.05
CA LEU A 227 0.63 2.66 25.52
C LEU A 227 0.42 3.46 26.83
N SER A 228 0.43 4.80 26.75
CA SER A 228 0.27 5.71 27.89
C SER A 228 -1.17 5.84 28.39
N VAL A 229 -2.14 5.36 27.61
CA VAL A 229 -3.57 5.46 27.87
C VAL A 229 -4.04 4.20 28.58
N GLN A 230 -4.69 4.37 29.73
CA GLN A 230 -5.21 3.27 30.54
C GLN A 230 -6.69 3.49 30.83
N ALA A 231 -7.55 2.65 30.24
CA ALA A 231 -9.00 2.67 30.39
C ALA A 231 -9.63 4.07 30.24
N ALA A 232 -9.11 4.90 29.33
CA ALA A 232 -9.67 6.22 29.07
C ALA A 232 -10.96 6.11 28.26
N ALA A 233 -11.89 7.06 28.46
CA ALA A 233 -13.10 7.14 27.65
C ALA A 233 -12.75 7.46 26.19
N VAL A 234 -13.48 6.84 25.27
CA VAL A 234 -13.41 7.21 23.85
C VAL A 234 -14.44 8.31 23.59
N GLU A 235 -13.98 9.46 23.11
CA GLU A 235 -14.81 10.60 22.76
C GLU A 235 -15.50 10.38 21.41
N GLU A 236 -16.69 10.97 21.21
CA GLU A 236 -17.49 10.84 19.98
C GLU A 236 -17.65 9.38 19.51
N PHE A 237 -17.78 8.47 20.49
CA PHE A 237 -17.83 7.05 20.21
C PHE A 237 -19.17 6.64 19.58
N SER A 238 -19.09 5.75 18.59
CA SER A 238 -20.24 5.06 17.99
C SER A 238 -19.86 3.62 17.66
N ALA A 239 -20.73 2.69 18.01
CA ALA A 239 -20.65 1.28 17.63
C ALA A 239 -21.99 0.83 17.03
N GLU A 240 -22.21 1.13 15.75
CA GLU A 240 -23.48 0.88 15.05
C GLU A 240 -23.26 0.20 13.71
N ARG A 241 -24.18 -0.72 13.33
CA ARG A 241 -24.18 -1.41 12.03
C ARG A 241 -22.81 -2.00 11.67
N GLY A 242 -22.22 -2.72 12.61
CA GLY A 242 -20.90 -3.34 12.44
C GLY A 242 -19.74 -2.36 12.37
N ARG A 243 -19.94 -1.05 12.56
CA ARG A 243 -18.88 -0.04 12.49
C ARG A 243 -18.58 0.53 13.85
N VAL A 244 -17.31 0.80 14.11
CA VAL A 244 -16.81 1.41 15.33
C VAL A 244 -16.03 2.67 14.97
N SER A 245 -16.41 3.80 15.54
CA SER A 245 -15.67 5.05 15.45
C SER A 245 -15.56 5.75 16.79
N GLY A 246 -14.59 6.64 16.91
CA GLY A 246 -14.39 7.48 18.08
C GLY A 246 -12.97 8.03 18.11
N GLN A 247 -12.65 8.81 19.13
CA GLN A 247 -11.35 9.44 19.25
C GLN A 247 -10.84 9.49 20.69
N PHE A 248 -9.53 9.52 20.87
CA PHE A 248 -8.89 9.64 22.17
C PHE A 248 -7.49 10.24 22.04
N ASP A 249 -7.01 10.87 23.10
CA ASP A 249 -5.66 11.44 23.13
C ASP A 249 -4.67 10.45 23.73
N MET A 250 -3.44 10.45 23.21
CA MET A 250 -2.35 9.58 23.64
C MET A 250 -1.02 10.31 23.54
N THR A 251 -0.13 10.08 24.52
CA THR A 251 1.24 10.58 24.50
C THR A 251 2.18 9.43 24.19
N VAL A 252 3.03 9.59 23.18
CA VAL A 252 4.09 8.63 22.86
C VAL A 252 5.41 9.14 23.44
N PRO A 253 6.00 8.45 24.43
CA PRO A 253 7.23 8.91 25.08
C PRO A 253 8.36 9.17 24.07
N GLY A 254 8.93 10.37 24.12
CA GLY A 254 10.02 10.79 23.23
C GLY A 254 9.59 11.23 21.83
N VAL A 255 8.29 11.22 21.52
CA VAL A 255 7.75 11.61 20.21
C VAL A 255 6.80 12.79 20.33
N GLY A 256 5.83 12.73 21.24
CA GLY A 256 4.87 13.83 21.46
C GLY A 256 3.44 13.36 21.72
N ASP A 257 2.52 14.31 21.67
CA ASP A 257 1.09 14.11 21.88
C ASP A 257 0.36 13.91 20.55
N PHE A 258 -0.59 12.98 20.55
CA PHE A 258 -1.38 12.62 19.39
C PHE A 258 -2.85 12.48 19.75
N ARG A 259 -3.70 12.96 18.85
CA ARG A 259 -5.12 12.60 18.83
C ARG A 259 -5.33 11.44 17.88
N ILE A 260 -5.92 10.36 18.39
CA ILE A 260 -6.17 9.13 17.64
C ILE A 260 -7.65 9.07 17.24
N PHE A 261 -7.93 8.73 15.99
CA PHE A 261 -9.27 8.54 15.45
C PHE A 261 -9.44 7.09 15.01
N LEU A 262 -10.44 6.40 15.54
CA LEU A 262 -10.76 5.01 15.17
C LEU A 262 -11.79 5.00 14.04
N ARG A 263 -11.56 4.16 13.02
CA ARG A 263 -12.53 3.82 11.97
C ARG A 263 -12.43 2.34 11.63
N LEU A 264 -13.15 1.52 12.39
CA LEU A 264 -13.11 0.06 12.29
C LEU A 264 -14.47 -0.50 11.83
N GLY A 265 -14.44 -1.67 11.21
CA GLY A 265 -15.60 -2.47 10.85
C GLY A 265 -15.47 -3.90 11.37
N ALA A 266 -16.59 -4.52 11.72
CA ALA A 266 -16.69 -5.92 12.06
C ALA A 266 -16.58 -6.76 10.78
N VAL A 267 -15.49 -7.49 10.65
CA VAL A 267 -15.08 -8.17 9.43
C VAL A 267 -14.52 -9.53 9.81
N GLY A 268 -15.21 -10.60 9.43
CA GLY A 268 -14.79 -11.98 9.74
C GLY A 268 -14.63 -12.24 11.25
N GLY A 269 -15.53 -11.68 12.08
CA GLY A 269 -15.49 -11.84 13.55
C GLY A 269 -14.39 -11.03 14.26
N LYS A 270 -13.71 -10.12 13.55
CA LYS A 270 -12.71 -9.19 14.09
C LYS A 270 -13.16 -7.74 13.87
N LEU A 271 -12.62 -6.80 14.63
CA LEU A 271 -12.67 -5.39 14.27
C LEU A 271 -11.43 -5.04 13.44
N ARG A 272 -11.62 -4.57 12.21
CA ARG A 272 -10.56 -4.25 11.25
C ARG A 272 -10.79 -2.87 10.64
N GLY A 273 -9.72 -2.14 10.35
CA GLY A 273 -9.81 -0.88 9.64
C GLY A 273 -8.62 0.01 9.94
N GLU A 274 -8.81 1.32 9.79
CA GLU A 274 -7.77 2.31 9.99
C GLU A 274 -7.99 3.06 11.30
N ALA A 275 -6.91 3.28 12.03
CA ALA A 275 -6.82 4.34 13.03
C ALA A 275 -5.94 5.47 12.46
N TYR A 276 -6.24 6.72 12.77
CA TYR A 276 -5.42 7.86 12.35
C TYR A 276 -4.84 8.54 13.56
N ALA A 277 -3.53 8.80 13.56
CA ALA A 277 -2.89 9.65 14.56
C ALA A 277 -2.65 11.04 13.98
N ARG A 278 -3.04 12.10 14.69
CA ARG A 278 -2.72 13.49 14.35
C ARG A 278 -1.94 14.12 15.50
N GLY A 279 -0.76 14.64 15.22
CA GLY A 279 0.06 15.39 16.19
C GLY A 279 0.91 16.45 15.50
N ASP A 280 1.83 17.06 16.25
CA ASP A 280 2.67 18.16 15.76
C ASP A 280 3.60 17.75 14.61
N ILE A 281 3.93 16.46 14.55
CA ILE A 281 4.79 15.89 13.50
C ILE A 281 4.00 15.35 12.30
N GLY A 282 2.69 15.59 12.21
CA GLY A 282 1.87 15.21 11.06
C GLY A 282 0.72 14.24 11.35
N GLU A 283 0.16 13.68 10.27
CA GLU A 283 -0.94 12.71 10.31
C GLU A 283 -0.49 11.35 9.77
N TYR A 284 -0.87 10.28 10.47
CA TYR A 284 -0.41 8.93 10.18
C TYR A 284 -1.59 7.93 10.20
N PRO A 285 -1.92 7.29 9.07
CA PRO A 285 -2.82 6.14 9.07
C PRO A 285 -2.13 4.93 9.72
N MET A 286 -2.90 4.12 10.42
CA MET A 286 -2.43 2.97 11.19
C MET A 286 -3.45 1.83 11.07
N THR A 287 -3.08 0.83 10.28
CA THR A 287 -3.91 -0.37 10.11
C THR A 287 -4.09 -1.09 11.45
N THR A 288 -5.34 -1.36 11.80
CA THR A 288 -5.74 -1.88 13.10
C THR A 288 -6.54 -3.17 12.93
N GLU A 289 -6.18 -4.20 13.69
CA GLU A 289 -6.93 -5.45 13.80
C GLU A 289 -7.09 -5.83 15.28
N LEU A 290 -8.33 -6.01 15.73
CA LEU A 290 -8.69 -6.43 17.08
C LEU A 290 -9.55 -7.69 17.04
N THR A 291 -9.25 -8.62 17.94
CA THR A 291 -10.00 -9.87 18.15
C THR A 291 -10.78 -9.80 19.46
N ARG A 292 -11.94 -10.46 19.53
CA ARG A 292 -12.73 -10.55 20.77
C ARG A 292 -11.93 -11.33 21.83
N ALA A 293 -11.85 -10.79 23.05
CA ALA A 293 -11.06 -11.30 24.17
C ALA A 293 -11.93 -11.97 25.24
#